data_AF-A0A2C9JGU1-F1
#
_entry.id   AF-A0A2C9JGU1-F1
#
_cell.length_a   1.000
_cell.length_b   1.000
_cell.length_c   1.000
_cell.angle_alpha   90.00
_cell.angle_beta   90.00
_cell.angle_gamma   90.00
#
_symmetry.space_group_name_H-M   'P 1'
#
loop_
_entity.id
_entity.type
_entity.pdbx_description
1 polymer ?
#
loop_
_entity_poly.entity_id
_entity_poly.type
_entity_poly.pdbx_seq_one_letter_code
_entity_poly.pdbx_strand_id
1 'polypeptide(L)'
;MASKHVSIWVKAEPFSYGTIPVAPHPRLNSTNIRKIVVYSKNKGSAGFPRLSYTMWQHIACNKLHLSEDLAWMYFQTCQFFTQSISPVECIEKDEKLAKIKDQHDRNKMMASESVDLYKFVIFLSMQQLYRMSLRTSLVAGDEWPSTSSSATTCERSVTIEKCRNTTLILGPVEVTVHVSGCENVTIIAPCRNFMISGSTLCTLYLLIPNRPLILSGNDTIMLAPYHTFYPSLEEHMLKAGIGIVPNKWDQPLCIGPDHREDQPVWQILPESEFYPFSVPFEMQGSTKSIPCSLPAHYQKELNKRQKQIDTWQHMVKDAGLSREQRKEFQTLVESRFHIWLSETGHKRELDSLVVPLQAVSEKK
;
A
#
# COMPACT_ATOMS: atom_id res chain seq x y z
N MET A 1 -1.37 -13.38 45.03
CA MET A 1 -1.71 -13.92 43.70
C MET A 1 -2.17 -12.75 42.84
N ALA A 2 -1.34 -12.29 41.90
CA ALA A 2 -1.72 -11.19 41.00
C ALA A 2 -2.87 -11.67 40.12
N SER A 3 -4.03 -11.02 40.24
CA SER A 3 -5.18 -11.21 39.36
C SER A 3 -4.71 -11.10 37.91
N LYS A 4 -4.76 -12.20 37.16
CA LYS A 4 -4.57 -12.18 35.70
C LYS A 4 -5.76 -11.44 35.10
N HIS A 5 -5.65 -10.12 34.97
CA HIS A 5 -6.60 -9.35 34.20
C HIS A 5 -6.64 -9.92 32.78
N VAL A 6 -7.80 -10.44 32.38
CA VAL A 6 -8.09 -10.80 31.00
C VAL A 6 -8.13 -9.49 30.22
N SER A 7 -7.07 -9.18 29.49
CA SER A 7 -7.07 -8.07 28.54
C SER A 7 -7.77 -8.55 27.27
N ILE A 8 -9.04 -8.20 27.13
CA ILE A 8 -9.80 -8.47 25.91
C ILE A 8 -9.27 -7.52 24.83
N TRP A 9 -8.77 -8.09 23.74
CA TRP A 9 -8.35 -7.35 22.55
C TRP A 9 -9.60 -6.89 21.79
N VAL A 10 -10.21 -5.79 22.23
CA VAL A 10 -11.31 -5.13 21.51
C VAL A 10 -10.73 -4.06 20.60
N LYS A 11 -9.93 -4.46 19.62
CA LYS A 11 -9.58 -3.62 18.47
C LYS A 11 -10.46 -4.03 17.31
N ALA A 12 -11.10 -3.07 16.64
CA ALA A 12 -11.91 -3.35 15.45
C ALA A 12 -11.01 -3.53 14.22
N GLU A 13 -9.82 -2.92 14.19
CA GLU A 13 -8.93 -2.95 13.03
C GLU A 13 -8.55 -4.36 12.54
N PRO A 14 -8.29 -5.37 13.39
CA PRO A 14 -8.01 -6.74 12.92
C PRO A 14 -9.18 -7.39 12.18
N PHE A 15 -10.43 -7.09 12.57
CA PHE A 15 -11.61 -7.56 11.88
C PHE A 15 -11.78 -6.85 10.55
N SER A 16 -11.63 -5.52 10.56
CA SER A 16 -11.77 -4.70 9.37
C SER A 16 -10.65 -4.96 8.38
N TYR A 17 -9.38 -4.97 8.80
CA TYR A 17 -8.20 -4.85 7.94
C TYR A 17 -7.22 -6.02 8.06
N GLY A 18 -7.39 -6.90 9.05
CA GLY A 18 -6.57 -8.09 9.21
C GLY A 18 -7.16 -9.34 8.55
N THR A 19 -8.42 -9.30 8.14
CA THR A 19 -9.08 -10.41 7.42
C THR A 19 -8.88 -10.28 5.93
N ILE A 20 -8.55 -11.39 5.26
CA ILE A 20 -8.51 -11.43 3.80
C ILE A 20 -9.93 -11.66 3.29
N PRO A 21 -10.47 -10.81 2.39
CA PRO A 21 -11.82 -10.95 1.85
C PRO A 21 -11.90 -12.04 0.75
N VAL A 22 -11.28 -13.19 1.00
CA VAL A 22 -11.29 -14.38 0.14
C VAL A 22 -11.53 -15.59 1.04
N ALA A 23 -12.20 -16.62 0.50
CA ALA A 23 -12.39 -17.87 1.23
C ALA A 23 -11.04 -18.39 1.77
N PRO A 24 -10.92 -18.64 3.08
CA PRO A 24 -9.69 -19.15 3.65
C PRO A 24 -9.42 -20.56 3.13
N HIS A 25 -8.16 -20.98 3.22
CA HIS A 25 -7.77 -22.34 2.84
C HIS A 25 -8.67 -23.39 3.55
N PRO A 26 -9.17 -24.43 2.86
CA PRO A 26 -10.15 -25.37 3.44
C PRO A 26 -9.71 -26.06 4.73
N ARG A 27 -8.40 -26.25 4.91
CA ARG A 27 -7.83 -26.83 6.14
C ARG A 27 -7.72 -25.83 7.29
N LEU A 28 -7.85 -24.52 7.06
CA LEU A 28 -7.92 -23.48 8.09
C LEU A 28 -9.35 -23.36 8.66
N ASN A 29 -9.97 -24.50 8.99
CA ASN A 29 -11.32 -24.57 9.56
C ASN A 29 -11.28 -24.59 11.10
N SER A 30 -12.44 -24.37 11.73
CA SER A 30 -12.57 -24.24 13.19
C SER A 30 -12.04 -25.46 13.96
N THR A 31 -12.22 -26.65 13.42
CA THR A 31 -11.73 -27.91 14.00
C THR A 31 -10.20 -27.92 14.04
N ASN A 32 -9.54 -27.57 12.94
CA ASN A 32 -8.08 -27.55 12.86
C ASN A 32 -7.47 -26.41 13.67
N ILE A 33 -8.12 -25.23 13.68
CA ILE A 33 -7.69 -24.11 14.53
C ILE A 33 -7.70 -24.50 16.01
N ARG A 34 -8.74 -25.20 16.49
CA ARG A 34 -8.76 -25.71 17.88
C ARG A 34 -7.61 -26.69 18.16
N LYS A 35 -7.25 -27.54 17.20
CA LYS A 35 -6.11 -28.46 17.34
C LYS A 35 -4.77 -27.74 17.47
N ILE A 36 -4.62 -26.51 16.95
CA ILE A 36 -3.42 -25.68 17.14
C ILE A 36 -3.18 -25.45 18.63
N VAL A 37 -4.22 -25.09 19.39
CA VAL A 37 -4.09 -24.82 20.83
C VAL A 37 -3.59 -26.06 21.57
N VAL A 38 -4.19 -27.23 21.29
CA VAL A 38 -3.81 -28.50 21.93
C VAL A 38 -2.38 -28.88 21.57
N TYR A 39 -2.04 -28.80 20.28
CA TYR A 39 -0.71 -29.14 19.78
C TYR A 39 0.38 -28.24 20.38
N SER A 40 0.13 -26.93 20.43
CA SER A 40 1.07 -25.95 20.98
C SER A 40 1.25 -26.11 22.49
N LYS A 41 0.19 -26.41 23.25
CA LYS A 41 0.29 -26.71 24.69
C LYS A 41 1.12 -27.96 24.97
N ASN A 42 0.96 -29.01 24.17
CA ASN A 42 1.71 -30.27 24.34
C ASN A 42 3.21 -30.13 24.07
N LYS A 43 3.63 -29.04 23.42
CA LYS A 43 5.03 -28.77 23.06
C LYS A 43 5.74 -27.82 24.04
N GLY A 44 5.10 -27.52 25.17
CA GLY A 44 5.71 -26.80 26.28
C GLY A 44 6.02 -25.34 25.97
N SER A 45 7.16 -24.85 26.44
CA SER A 45 7.57 -23.44 26.38
C SER A 45 7.72 -22.88 24.96
N ALA A 46 7.91 -23.74 23.95
CA ALA A 46 8.01 -23.33 22.55
C ALA A 46 6.65 -23.03 21.88
N GLY A 47 5.55 -23.51 22.47
CA GLY A 47 4.20 -23.34 21.94
C GLY A 47 3.24 -22.58 22.86
N PHE A 48 3.55 -22.44 24.15
CA PHE A 48 2.70 -21.77 25.12
C PHE A 48 3.54 -21.01 26.18
N PRO A 49 3.18 -19.75 26.54
CA PRO A 49 2.03 -18.96 26.06
C PRO A 49 2.25 -18.28 24.70
N ARG A 50 3.49 -18.21 24.22
CA ARG A 50 3.83 -17.63 22.92
C ARG A 50 4.17 -18.74 21.92
N LEU A 51 3.56 -18.68 20.75
CA LEU A 51 3.82 -19.55 19.62
C LEU A 51 4.99 -18.98 18.80
N SER A 52 6.08 -19.74 18.64
CA SER A 52 7.16 -19.36 17.73
C SER A 52 6.74 -19.49 16.26
N TYR A 53 7.36 -18.71 15.37
CA TYR A 53 7.11 -18.85 13.94
C TYR A 53 7.51 -20.23 13.41
N THR A 54 8.64 -20.79 13.85
CA THR A 54 9.07 -22.15 13.42
C THR A 54 8.03 -23.21 13.71
N MET A 55 7.37 -23.11 14.86
CA MET A 55 6.28 -24.00 15.24
C MET A 55 5.04 -23.76 14.38
N TRP A 56 4.67 -22.49 14.17
CA TRP A 56 3.57 -22.13 13.27
C TRP A 56 3.82 -22.61 11.84
N GLN A 57 4.99 -22.34 11.26
CA GLN A 57 5.40 -22.77 9.93
C GLN A 57 5.28 -24.28 9.78
N HIS A 58 5.73 -25.06 10.78
CA HIS A 58 5.53 -26.50 10.76
C HIS A 58 4.05 -26.91 10.71
N ILE A 59 3.19 -26.27 11.50
CA ILE A 59 1.75 -26.55 11.51
C ILE A 59 1.11 -26.11 10.18
N ALA A 60 1.40 -24.90 9.73
CA ALA A 60 0.87 -24.28 8.54
C ALA A 60 1.21 -25.09 7.28
N CYS A 61 2.49 -25.39 7.06
CA CYS A 61 2.94 -26.08 5.85
C CYS A 61 2.62 -27.59 5.92
N ASN A 62 2.93 -28.27 7.02
CA ASN A 62 2.84 -29.75 7.05
C ASN A 62 1.46 -30.27 7.46
N LYS A 63 0.70 -29.54 8.29
CA LYS A 63 -0.63 -29.98 8.75
C LYS A 63 -1.74 -29.30 7.96
N LEU A 64 -1.65 -28.00 7.75
CA LEU A 64 -2.67 -27.20 7.08
C LEU A 64 -2.42 -27.06 5.56
N HIS A 65 -1.22 -27.39 5.06
CA HIS A 65 -0.85 -27.31 3.65
C HIS A 65 -0.96 -25.88 3.10
N LEU A 66 -0.66 -24.87 3.93
CA LEU A 66 -0.50 -23.49 3.50
C LEU A 66 0.87 -23.31 2.86
N SER A 67 0.99 -22.38 1.91
CA SER A 67 2.30 -21.93 1.43
C SER A 67 3.07 -21.20 2.55
N GLU A 68 4.39 -21.19 2.45
CA GLU A 68 5.24 -20.47 3.40
C GLU A 68 4.94 -18.97 3.40
N ASP A 69 4.69 -18.38 2.24
CA ASP A 69 4.29 -16.98 2.10
C ASP A 69 3.00 -16.66 2.85
N LEU A 70 1.98 -17.53 2.72
CA LEU A 70 0.71 -17.34 3.40
C LEU A 70 0.83 -17.54 4.91
N ALA A 71 1.65 -18.52 5.33
CA ALA A 71 1.95 -18.75 6.73
C ALA A 71 2.65 -17.55 7.37
N TRP A 72 3.67 -17.00 6.70
CA TRP A 72 4.38 -15.80 7.15
C TRP A 72 3.46 -14.59 7.20
N MET A 73 2.66 -14.37 6.15
CA MET A 73 1.73 -13.24 6.08
C MET A 73 0.73 -13.28 7.25
N TYR A 74 0.08 -14.41 7.54
CA TYR A 74 -0.84 -14.49 8.70
C TYR A 74 -0.13 -14.18 10.02
N PHE A 75 1.08 -14.70 10.18
CA PHE A 75 1.86 -14.52 11.40
C PHE A 75 2.26 -13.05 11.60
N GLN A 76 2.85 -12.45 10.57
CA GLN A 76 3.30 -11.06 10.58
C GLN A 76 2.12 -10.09 10.76
N THR A 77 1.01 -10.31 10.06
CA THR A 77 -0.21 -9.49 10.20
C THR A 77 -0.75 -9.55 11.63
N CYS A 78 -0.82 -10.73 12.24
CA CYS A 78 -1.24 -10.86 13.62
C CYS A 78 -0.27 -10.16 14.59
N GLN A 79 1.04 -10.33 14.42
CA GLN A 79 2.04 -9.65 15.24
C GLN A 79 1.85 -8.12 15.15
N PHE A 80 1.70 -7.59 13.94
CA PHE A 80 1.49 -6.16 13.70
C PHE A 80 0.26 -5.61 14.44
N PHE A 81 -0.89 -6.28 14.36
CA PHE A 81 -2.09 -5.80 15.06
C PHE A 81 -2.09 -6.01 16.59
N THR A 82 -1.27 -6.93 17.09
CA THR A 82 -1.29 -7.35 18.50
C THR A 82 -0.16 -6.79 19.34
N GLN A 83 0.93 -6.33 18.71
CA GLN A 83 2.08 -5.71 19.37
C GLN A 83 1.99 -4.18 19.27
N SER A 84 2.43 -3.49 20.32
CA SER A 84 2.65 -2.04 20.29
C SER A 84 4.12 -1.82 19.95
N ILE A 85 4.41 -1.60 18.67
CA ILE A 85 5.77 -1.33 18.17
C ILE A 85 5.82 0.17 17.81
N SER A 86 6.88 0.87 18.20
CA SER A 86 7.03 2.26 17.79
C SER A 86 7.28 2.37 16.27
N PRO A 87 6.94 3.50 15.61
CA PRO A 87 7.19 3.67 14.19
C PRO A 87 8.66 3.43 13.79
N VAL A 88 9.61 3.90 14.61
CA VAL A 88 11.06 3.71 14.38
C VAL A 88 11.46 2.24 14.46
N GLU A 89 11.00 1.52 15.48
CA GLU A 89 11.27 0.08 15.62
C GLU A 89 10.68 -0.73 14.46
N CYS A 90 9.54 -0.29 13.89
CA CYS A 90 8.93 -0.92 12.73
C CYS A 90 9.86 -0.80 11.51
N ILE A 91 10.34 0.42 11.22
CA ILE A 91 11.28 0.69 10.14
C ILE A 91 12.57 -0.10 10.31
N GLU A 92 13.16 -0.11 11.52
CA GLU A 92 14.38 -0.87 11.77
C GLU A 92 14.22 -2.38 11.55
N LYS A 93 13.09 -2.95 11.96
CA LYS A 93 12.79 -4.37 11.76
C LYS A 93 12.68 -4.69 10.27
N ASP A 94 12.03 -3.81 9.51
CA ASP A 94 11.88 -3.96 8.07
C ASP A 94 13.24 -3.89 7.35
N GLU A 95 14.07 -2.90 7.68
CA GLU A 95 15.41 -2.78 7.13
C GLU A 95 16.29 -3.97 7.47
N LYS A 96 16.21 -4.48 8.71
CA LYS A 96 16.92 -5.71 9.12
C LYS A 96 16.47 -6.89 8.27
N LEU A 97 15.16 -7.05 8.07
CA LEU A 97 14.61 -8.12 7.22
C LEU A 97 15.06 -7.98 5.75
N ALA A 98 15.16 -6.76 5.24
CA ALA A 98 15.59 -6.47 3.88
C ALA A 98 17.07 -6.76 3.60
N LYS A 99 17.93 -6.61 4.63
CA LYS A 99 19.38 -6.84 4.53
C LYS A 99 19.75 -8.33 4.50
N ILE A 100 18.87 -9.20 4.99
CA ILE A 100 19.12 -10.65 5.04
C ILE A 100 18.99 -11.23 3.62
N LYS A 101 20.12 -11.64 3.05
CA LYS A 101 20.19 -12.27 1.72
C LYS A 101 20.25 -13.80 1.79
N ASP A 102 20.82 -14.36 2.85
CA ASP A 102 20.95 -15.81 3.03
C ASP A 102 19.68 -16.40 3.66
N GLN A 103 19.24 -17.54 3.12
CA GLN A 103 18.08 -18.28 3.62
C GLN A 103 18.33 -18.78 5.06
N HIS A 104 19.58 -19.12 5.42
CA HIS A 104 19.91 -19.56 6.77
C HIS A 104 19.67 -18.46 7.81
N ASP A 105 20.18 -17.25 7.55
CA ASP A 105 19.99 -16.09 8.41
C ASP A 105 18.52 -15.66 8.46
N ARG A 106 17.79 -15.80 7.35
CA ARG A 106 16.34 -15.52 7.30
C ARG A 106 15.57 -16.47 8.21
N ASN A 107 15.87 -17.77 8.12
CA ASN A 107 15.26 -18.78 8.98
C ASN A 107 15.60 -18.55 10.45
N LYS A 108 16.84 -18.14 10.75
CA LYS A 108 17.28 -17.82 12.12
C LYS A 108 16.55 -16.60 12.69
N MET A 109 16.38 -15.54 11.89
CA MET A 109 15.65 -14.35 12.29
C MET A 109 14.17 -14.67 12.54
N MET A 110 13.53 -15.36 11.59
CA MET A 110 12.13 -15.79 11.73
C MET A 110 11.94 -16.72 12.93
N ALA A 111 12.92 -17.57 13.27
CA ALA A 111 12.86 -18.42 14.45
C ALA A 111 12.83 -17.66 15.77
N SER A 112 13.32 -16.41 15.80
CA SER A 112 13.26 -15.56 17.00
C SER A 112 11.89 -14.89 17.18
N GLU A 113 11.05 -14.88 16.13
CA GLU A 113 9.73 -14.28 16.15
C GLU A 113 8.69 -15.16 16.85
N SER A 114 7.84 -14.52 17.66
CA SER A 114 6.76 -15.18 18.40
C SER A 114 5.55 -14.27 18.61
N VAL A 115 4.38 -14.88 18.78
CA VAL A 115 3.11 -14.20 19.05
C VAL A 115 2.35 -14.94 20.16
N ASP A 116 1.52 -14.22 20.91
CA ASP A 116 0.60 -14.85 21.88
C ASP A 116 -0.32 -15.87 21.18
N LEU A 117 -0.30 -17.12 21.66
CA LEU A 117 -1.02 -18.23 21.04
C LEU A 117 -2.51 -17.95 20.90
N TYR A 118 -3.14 -17.38 21.94
CA TYR A 118 -4.58 -17.16 21.92
C TYR A 118 -4.96 -16.00 21.00
N LYS A 119 -4.20 -14.91 21.01
CA LYS A 119 -4.40 -13.82 20.05
C LYS A 119 -4.27 -14.32 18.61
N PHE A 120 -3.29 -15.17 18.33
CA PHE A 120 -3.12 -15.75 17.00
C PHE A 120 -4.26 -16.68 16.59
N VAL A 121 -4.71 -17.55 17.50
CA VAL A 121 -5.84 -18.46 17.24
C VAL A 121 -7.14 -17.69 17.02
N ILE A 122 -7.37 -16.60 17.75
CA ILE A 122 -8.50 -15.69 17.51
C ILE A 122 -8.35 -15.07 16.13
N PHE A 123 -7.18 -14.52 15.78
CA PHE A 123 -6.91 -13.94 14.47
C PHE A 123 -7.15 -14.93 13.31
N LEU A 124 -6.69 -16.17 13.43
CA LEU A 124 -6.97 -17.22 12.43
C LEU A 124 -8.45 -17.55 12.34
N SER A 125 -9.18 -17.50 13.46
CA SER A 125 -10.63 -17.71 13.48
C SER A 125 -11.37 -16.56 12.78
N MET A 126 -10.86 -15.31 12.89
CA MET A 126 -11.41 -14.16 12.18
C MET A 126 -11.34 -14.34 10.65
N GLN A 127 -10.34 -15.05 10.13
CA GLN A 127 -10.24 -15.35 8.69
C GLN A 127 -11.43 -16.17 8.16
N GLN A 128 -12.19 -16.84 9.04
CA GLN A 128 -13.41 -17.56 8.66
C GLN A 128 -14.61 -16.64 8.47
N LEU A 129 -14.50 -15.37 8.86
CA LEU A 129 -15.53 -14.35 8.67
C LEU A 129 -15.50 -13.72 7.27
N TYR A 130 -14.80 -14.31 6.32
CA TYR A 130 -14.63 -13.82 4.94
C TYR A 130 -15.94 -13.52 4.17
N ARG A 131 -17.08 -14.06 4.63
CA ARG A 131 -18.42 -13.78 4.05
C ARG A 131 -19.19 -12.65 4.73
N MET A 132 -18.73 -12.19 5.90
CA MET A 132 -19.39 -11.18 6.71
C MET A 132 -18.60 -9.88 6.59
N SER A 133 -19.03 -8.96 5.73
CA SER A 133 -18.52 -7.59 5.79
C SER A 133 -19.12 -6.92 7.03
N LEU A 134 -18.40 -6.97 8.15
CA LEU A 134 -18.74 -6.17 9.34
C LEU A 134 -18.59 -4.66 9.07
N ARG A 135 -17.97 -4.28 7.95
CA ARG A 135 -17.71 -2.90 7.55
C ARG A 135 -18.99 -2.16 7.14
N THR A 136 -19.96 -2.86 6.51
CA THR A 136 -21.26 -2.25 6.14
C THR A 136 -22.09 -1.85 7.37
N SER A 137 -21.86 -2.50 8.52
CA SER A 137 -22.55 -2.18 9.78
C SER A 137 -21.99 -0.95 10.49
N LEU A 138 -20.78 -0.49 10.14
CA LEU A 138 -20.15 0.71 10.71
C LEU A 138 -20.53 2.01 9.96
N VAL A 139 -21.19 1.89 8.80
CA VAL A 139 -21.71 3.03 8.04
C VAL A 139 -23.01 3.59 8.68
N ALA A 140 -23.58 2.89 9.65
CA ALA A 140 -24.69 3.37 10.46
C ALA A 140 -24.19 4.22 11.65
N GLY A 141 -23.86 5.47 11.37
CA GLY A 141 -24.45 6.59 12.09
C GLY A 141 -24.01 6.98 13.51
N ASP A 142 -23.06 6.33 14.18
CA ASP A 142 -22.55 6.83 15.47
C ASP A 142 -21.02 6.86 15.51
N GLU A 143 -20.45 8.07 15.33
CA GLU A 143 -19.07 8.36 15.70
C GLU A 143 -18.89 8.03 17.18
N TRP A 144 -18.07 7.01 17.48
CA TRP A 144 -17.55 6.80 18.82
C TRP A 144 -16.82 8.08 19.26
N PRO A 145 -16.93 8.55 20.52
CA PRO A 145 -16.30 9.80 20.93
C PRO A 145 -14.78 9.67 20.88
N SER A 146 -14.19 10.00 19.74
CA SER A 146 -12.77 10.23 19.59
C SER A 146 -12.50 11.66 20.04
N THR A 147 -11.71 11.79 21.11
CA THR A 147 -11.18 13.07 21.56
C THR A 147 -10.55 13.79 20.37
N SER A 148 -11.06 14.98 20.06
CA SER A 148 -10.51 15.89 19.06
C SER A 148 -9.10 16.33 19.48
N SER A 149 -8.10 15.50 19.22
CA SER A 149 -6.71 15.94 19.25
C SER A 149 -6.41 16.54 17.88
N SER A 150 -6.11 17.83 17.85
CA SER A 150 -5.60 18.61 16.72
C SER A 150 -4.20 18.18 16.27
N ALA A 151 -3.90 16.89 16.32
CA ALA A 151 -2.69 16.30 15.77
C ALA A 151 -3.01 15.81 14.36
N THR A 152 -2.25 16.28 13.37
CA THR A 152 -2.19 15.72 12.02
C THR A 152 -1.77 14.25 12.14
N THR A 153 -2.77 13.38 12.31
CA THR A 153 -2.58 11.94 12.50
C THR A 153 -2.50 11.31 11.12
N CYS A 154 -1.50 10.45 10.92
CA CYS A 154 -1.42 9.64 9.70
C CYS A 154 -2.68 8.77 9.63
N GLU A 155 -3.21 8.61 8.41
CA GLU A 155 -4.36 7.74 8.19
C GLU A 155 -3.95 6.31 8.55
N ARG A 156 -4.64 5.75 9.55
CA ARG A 156 -4.30 4.41 10.02
C ARG A 156 -4.63 3.36 8.96
N SER A 157 -5.77 3.49 8.29
CA SER A 157 -6.21 2.57 7.24
C SER A 157 -7.13 3.30 6.26
N VAL A 158 -7.06 2.94 4.98
CA VAL A 158 -7.84 3.57 3.91
C VAL A 158 -8.59 2.49 3.13
N THR A 159 -9.86 2.75 2.84
CA THR A 159 -10.69 1.89 1.99
C THR A 159 -11.18 2.68 0.79
N ILE A 160 -10.92 2.17 -0.41
CA ILE A 160 -11.29 2.75 -1.70
C ILE A 160 -12.25 1.76 -2.37
N GLU A 161 -13.51 2.14 -2.50
CA GLU A 161 -14.55 1.27 -3.03
C GLU A 161 -15.32 1.94 -4.16
N LYS A 162 -15.53 1.20 -5.26
CA LYS A 162 -16.42 1.60 -6.36
C LYS A 162 -16.06 2.93 -7.04
N CYS A 163 -14.78 3.31 -6.98
CA CYS A 163 -14.26 4.49 -7.69
C CYS A 163 -14.05 4.18 -9.17
N ARG A 164 -14.25 5.18 -10.03
CA ARG A 164 -14.03 5.06 -11.47
C ARG A 164 -13.33 6.29 -12.05
N ASN A 165 -12.44 6.09 -13.02
CA ASN A 165 -11.79 7.19 -13.76
C ASN A 165 -11.18 8.25 -12.83
N THR A 166 -10.42 7.83 -11.82
CA THR A 166 -9.95 8.71 -10.75
C THR A 166 -8.48 8.44 -10.43
N THR A 167 -7.73 9.49 -10.10
CA THR A 167 -6.39 9.40 -9.51
C THR A 167 -6.47 9.74 -8.03
N LEU A 168 -6.04 8.81 -7.17
CA LEU A 168 -6.05 8.94 -5.72
C LEU A 168 -4.61 8.96 -5.22
N ILE A 169 -4.24 10.03 -4.53
CA ILE A 169 -2.93 10.19 -3.88
C ILE A 169 -3.15 10.15 -2.38
N LEU A 170 -2.47 9.23 -1.72
CA LEU A 170 -2.56 9.05 -0.27
C LEU A 170 -1.26 9.47 0.40
N GLY A 171 -1.38 10.03 1.61
CA GLY A 171 -0.26 10.08 2.52
C GLY A 171 0.15 8.67 2.99
N PRO A 172 1.26 8.55 3.75
CA PRO A 172 1.68 7.30 4.38
C PRO A 172 0.57 6.66 5.25
N VAL A 173 0.17 5.44 4.89
CA VAL A 173 -0.89 4.68 5.58
C VAL A 173 -0.29 3.60 6.50
N GLU A 174 -0.50 3.74 7.81
CA GLU A 174 0.14 2.93 8.86
C GLU A 174 -0.15 1.42 8.73
N VAL A 175 -1.39 1.04 8.43
CA VAL A 175 -1.84 -0.36 8.49
C VAL A 175 -2.10 -0.93 7.11
N THR A 176 -3.09 -0.42 6.38
CA THR A 176 -3.47 -0.98 5.09
C THR A 176 -4.21 0.01 4.20
N VAL A 177 -4.00 -0.13 2.90
CA VAL A 177 -4.90 0.37 1.85
C VAL A 177 -5.68 -0.82 1.29
N HIS A 178 -7.00 -0.72 1.24
CA HIS A 178 -7.89 -1.74 0.69
C HIS A 178 -8.70 -1.19 -0.47
N VAL A 179 -8.61 -1.85 -1.63
CA VAL A 179 -9.24 -1.43 -2.89
C VAL A 179 -10.22 -2.50 -3.34
N SER A 180 -11.46 -2.11 -3.63
CA SER A 180 -12.46 -3.05 -4.12
C SER A 180 -13.42 -2.43 -5.15
N GLY A 181 -13.74 -3.18 -6.21
CA GLY A 181 -14.75 -2.76 -7.18
C GLY A 181 -14.38 -1.50 -7.97
N CYS A 182 -13.09 -1.18 -8.12
CA CYS A 182 -12.63 0.04 -8.79
C CYS A 182 -12.35 -0.22 -10.28
N GLU A 183 -12.56 0.79 -11.13
CA GLU A 183 -12.38 0.67 -12.58
C GLU A 183 -11.62 1.88 -13.12
N ASN A 184 -10.52 1.66 -13.84
CA ASN A 184 -9.70 2.74 -14.41
C ASN A 184 -9.28 3.77 -13.33
N VAL A 185 -8.60 3.28 -12.29
CA VAL A 185 -8.17 4.08 -11.13
C VAL A 185 -6.66 4.02 -10.99
N THR A 186 -6.03 5.19 -10.78
CA THR A 186 -4.63 5.29 -10.41
C THR A 186 -4.51 5.53 -8.91
N ILE A 187 -3.70 4.73 -8.21
CA ILE A 187 -3.51 4.84 -6.76
C ILE A 187 -2.03 5.03 -6.46
N ILE A 188 -1.71 6.10 -5.74
CA ILE A 188 -0.34 6.48 -5.38
C ILE A 188 -0.26 6.51 -3.85
N ALA A 189 0.40 5.51 -3.24
CA ALA A 189 0.33 5.33 -1.80
C ALA A 189 1.59 4.68 -1.20
N PRO A 190 2.25 5.35 -0.22
CA PRO A 190 3.09 4.68 0.75
C PRO A 190 2.19 3.96 1.77
N CYS A 191 2.36 2.67 1.96
CA CYS A 191 1.52 1.91 2.89
C CYS A 191 2.25 0.70 3.45
N ARG A 192 1.82 0.19 4.61
CA ARG A 192 2.36 -1.04 5.21
C ARG A 192 1.84 -2.29 4.52
N ASN A 193 0.53 -2.33 4.25
CA ASN A 193 -0.13 -3.40 3.50
C ASN A 193 -1.01 -2.80 2.40
N PHE A 194 -1.16 -3.55 1.32
CA PHE A 194 -2.03 -3.18 0.20
C PHE A 194 -2.82 -4.41 -0.24
N MET A 195 -4.12 -4.25 -0.42
CA MET A 195 -5.04 -5.30 -0.86
C MET A 195 -5.93 -4.77 -1.97
N ILE A 196 -6.05 -5.51 -3.08
CA ILE A 196 -6.94 -5.18 -4.18
C ILE A 196 -7.77 -6.37 -4.62
N SER A 197 -9.07 -6.16 -4.85
CA SER A 197 -10.04 -7.19 -5.25
C SER A 197 -11.05 -6.62 -6.24
N GLY A 198 -11.59 -7.46 -7.13
CA GLY A 198 -12.73 -7.07 -7.96
C GLY A 198 -12.53 -5.79 -8.79
N SER A 199 -11.29 -5.46 -9.17
CA SER A 199 -10.96 -4.16 -9.78
C SER A 199 -10.29 -4.32 -11.14
N THR A 200 -10.51 -3.35 -12.03
CA THR A 200 -10.15 -3.46 -13.44
C THR A 200 -9.38 -2.23 -13.92
N LEU A 201 -8.36 -2.40 -14.76
CA LEU A 201 -7.59 -1.29 -15.34
C LEU A 201 -7.01 -0.35 -14.28
N CYS A 202 -6.47 -0.90 -13.20
CA CYS A 202 -5.91 -0.08 -12.11
C CYS A 202 -4.39 0.02 -12.20
N THR A 203 -3.86 1.22 -11.99
CA THR A 203 -2.40 1.46 -11.90
C THR A 203 -2.01 1.80 -10.47
N LEU A 204 -1.10 1.02 -9.90
CA LEU A 204 -0.71 1.07 -8.49
C LEU A 204 0.75 1.51 -8.38
N TYR A 205 0.97 2.68 -7.80
CA TYR A 205 2.28 3.23 -7.52
C TYR A 205 2.57 3.16 -6.03
N LEU A 206 3.37 2.15 -5.62
CA LEU A 206 3.47 1.75 -4.23
C LEU A 206 4.88 1.96 -3.65
N LEU A 207 4.91 2.38 -2.39
CA LEU A 207 6.06 2.23 -1.50
C LEU A 207 5.60 1.35 -0.34
N ILE A 208 5.99 0.08 -0.38
CA ILE A 208 5.42 -0.94 0.50
C ILE A 208 6.48 -1.96 0.97
N PRO A 209 6.63 -2.18 2.28
CA PRO A 209 7.60 -3.15 2.81
C PRO A 209 7.10 -4.61 2.81
N ASN A 210 5.78 -4.81 2.79
CA ASN A 210 5.14 -6.11 2.60
C ASN A 210 4.75 -6.32 1.13
N ARG A 211 4.51 -7.57 0.73
CA ARG A 211 4.07 -7.89 -0.63
C ARG A 211 2.63 -7.38 -0.84
N PRO A 212 2.31 -6.65 -1.93
CA PRO A 212 0.93 -6.31 -2.27
C PRO A 212 0.09 -7.56 -2.45
N LEU A 213 -1.13 -7.58 -1.92
CA LEU A 213 -2.04 -8.72 -2.06
C LEU A 213 -3.00 -8.48 -3.23
N ILE A 214 -2.91 -9.31 -4.25
CA ILE A 214 -3.82 -9.29 -5.41
C ILE A 214 -4.82 -10.44 -5.22
N LEU A 215 -6.06 -10.08 -4.94
CA LEU A 215 -7.13 -11.02 -4.61
C LEU A 215 -7.93 -11.38 -5.88
N SER A 216 -9.04 -12.10 -5.70
CA SER A 216 -9.89 -12.57 -6.81
C SER A 216 -10.66 -11.44 -7.51
N GLY A 217 -11.06 -11.68 -8.76
CA GLY A 217 -11.89 -10.77 -9.56
C GLY A 217 -11.18 -9.54 -10.13
N ASN A 218 -9.84 -9.50 -10.10
CA ASN A 218 -9.08 -8.41 -10.72
C ASN A 218 -8.80 -8.70 -12.20
N ASP A 219 -8.65 -7.64 -12.98
CA ASP A 219 -8.20 -7.72 -14.37
C ASP A 219 -7.37 -6.48 -14.75
N THR A 220 -6.25 -6.70 -15.42
CA THR A 220 -5.32 -5.65 -15.89
C THR A 220 -4.87 -4.68 -14.78
N ILE A 221 -4.04 -5.17 -13.87
CA ILE A 221 -3.44 -4.37 -12.78
C ILE A 221 -1.99 -4.01 -13.14
N MET A 222 -1.67 -2.72 -13.18
CA MET A 222 -0.31 -2.22 -13.41
C MET A 222 0.37 -1.95 -12.07
N LEU A 223 1.59 -2.45 -11.88
CA LEU A 223 2.42 -2.17 -10.70
C LEU A 223 3.60 -1.30 -11.08
N ALA A 224 3.87 -0.30 -10.26
CA ALA A 224 4.98 0.63 -10.44
C ALA A 224 5.52 1.11 -9.07
N PRO A 225 6.79 1.55 -9.02
CA PRO A 225 7.33 2.14 -7.79
C PRO A 225 6.65 3.49 -7.53
N TYR A 226 6.54 3.86 -6.24
CA TYR A 226 6.12 5.20 -5.85
C TYR A 226 6.97 6.29 -6.53
N HIS A 227 6.31 7.31 -7.07
CA HIS A 227 6.92 8.22 -8.05
C HIS A 227 6.58 9.70 -7.81
N THR A 228 6.22 10.05 -6.58
CA THR A 228 5.86 11.42 -6.22
C THR A 228 6.46 11.82 -4.88
N PHE A 229 6.36 13.09 -4.52
CA PHE A 229 6.62 13.56 -3.17
C PHE A 229 5.77 14.80 -2.89
N TYR A 230 5.54 15.05 -1.60
CA TYR A 230 5.03 16.33 -1.11
C TYR A 230 5.93 16.82 0.03
N PRO A 231 5.94 18.12 0.36
CA PRO A 231 6.95 18.71 1.25
C PRO A 231 7.10 18.07 2.66
N SER A 232 6.04 17.53 3.28
CA SER A 232 6.09 16.85 4.59
C SER A 232 6.12 15.31 4.50
N LEU A 233 6.41 14.74 3.32
CA LEU A 233 6.27 13.29 3.09
C LEU A 233 7.14 12.47 4.04
N GLU A 234 8.42 12.80 4.17
CA GLU A 234 9.35 12.04 5.02
C GLU A 234 8.94 12.06 6.50
N GLU A 235 8.42 13.20 6.99
CA GLU A 235 7.89 13.32 8.35
C GLU A 235 6.67 12.42 8.54
N HIS A 236 5.73 12.41 7.58
CA HIS A 236 4.55 11.56 7.64
C HIS A 236 4.91 10.07 7.54
N MET A 237 5.93 9.72 6.74
CA MET A 237 6.42 8.35 6.63
C MET A 237 7.00 7.87 7.95
N LEU A 238 7.82 8.70 8.61
CA LEU A 238 8.37 8.40 9.92
C LEU A 238 7.28 8.20 10.97
N LYS A 239 6.24 9.04 10.98
CA LYS A 239 5.09 8.90 11.89
C LYS A 239 4.30 7.61 11.63
N ALA A 240 4.12 7.22 10.37
CA ALA A 240 3.42 6.01 9.97
C ALA A 240 4.27 4.72 10.12
N GLY A 241 5.56 4.83 10.44
CA GLY A 241 6.47 3.69 10.54
C GLY A 241 6.81 3.06 9.20
N ILE A 242 6.83 3.86 8.12
CA ILE A 242 7.12 3.41 6.77
C ILE A 242 8.52 3.89 6.37
N GLY A 243 9.42 2.94 6.15
CA GLY A 243 10.75 3.21 5.63
C GLY A 243 10.79 3.24 4.10
N ILE A 244 11.91 3.71 3.54
CA ILE A 244 12.18 3.64 2.09
C ILE A 244 12.67 2.24 1.64
N VAL A 245 13.11 1.40 2.58
CA VAL A 245 13.60 0.04 2.36
C VAL A 245 13.02 -0.89 3.42
N PRO A 246 12.53 -2.09 3.08
CA PRO A 246 12.38 -2.63 1.73
C PRO A 246 11.22 -1.97 0.98
N ASN A 247 11.28 -2.04 -0.34
CA ASN A 247 10.15 -1.70 -1.20
C ASN A 247 9.84 -2.88 -2.13
N LYS A 248 8.73 -3.58 -1.88
CA LYS A 248 8.30 -4.84 -2.52
C LYS A 248 7.10 -4.64 -3.45
N TRP A 249 6.94 -3.44 -3.99
CA TRP A 249 5.86 -3.07 -4.91
C TRP A 249 5.76 -4.01 -6.13
N ASP A 250 6.88 -4.61 -6.56
CA ASP A 250 7.02 -5.51 -7.72
C ASP A 250 6.89 -7.01 -7.37
N GLN A 251 6.63 -7.34 -6.10
CA GLN A 251 6.52 -8.71 -5.61
C GLN A 251 5.12 -9.00 -5.08
N PRO A 252 4.04 -8.90 -5.88
CA PRO A 252 2.70 -9.16 -5.40
C PRO A 252 2.54 -10.63 -5.00
N LEU A 253 1.73 -10.87 -3.96
CA LEU A 253 1.26 -12.20 -3.58
C LEU A 253 -0.20 -12.34 -4.04
N CYS A 254 -0.42 -13.16 -5.06
CA CYS A 254 -1.76 -13.41 -5.58
C CYS A 254 -2.46 -14.49 -4.75
N ILE A 255 -3.70 -14.23 -4.34
CA ILE A 255 -4.49 -15.14 -3.49
C ILE A 255 -5.90 -15.26 -4.07
N GLY A 256 -6.29 -16.48 -4.43
CA GLY A 256 -7.66 -16.76 -4.88
C GLY A 256 -7.74 -17.93 -5.85
N PRO A 257 -8.94 -18.48 -6.08
CA PRO A 257 -9.15 -19.58 -7.02
C PRO A 257 -8.91 -19.19 -8.48
N ASP A 258 -9.05 -17.91 -8.81
CA ASP A 258 -8.89 -17.40 -10.18
C ASP A 258 -7.42 -17.11 -10.52
N HIS A 259 -6.51 -17.21 -9.54
CA HIS A 259 -5.09 -16.96 -9.77
C HIS A 259 -4.46 -18.06 -10.62
N ARG A 260 -3.79 -17.65 -11.70
CA ARG A 260 -3.01 -18.48 -12.59
C ARG A 260 -1.61 -17.91 -12.72
N GLU A 261 -0.58 -18.73 -12.45
CA GLU A 261 0.82 -18.30 -12.53
C GLU A 261 1.25 -18.02 -13.98
N ASP A 262 0.69 -18.75 -14.94
CA ASP A 262 0.97 -18.61 -16.37
C ASP A 262 0.31 -17.38 -17.00
N GLN A 263 -0.75 -16.85 -16.38
CA GLN A 263 -1.49 -15.69 -16.86
C GLN A 263 -1.83 -14.78 -15.67
N PRO A 264 -0.84 -14.02 -15.15
CA PRO A 264 -1.08 -13.09 -14.07
C PRO A 264 -1.99 -11.96 -14.54
N VAL A 265 -2.95 -11.58 -13.69
CA VAL A 265 -3.84 -10.41 -13.89
C VAL A 265 -3.12 -9.08 -13.69
N TRP A 266 -1.81 -9.11 -13.45
CA TRP A 266 -0.97 -7.96 -13.16
C TRP A 266 0.28 -7.96 -14.01
N GLN A 267 0.81 -6.77 -14.26
CA GLN A 267 2.06 -6.57 -14.97
C GLN A 267 2.79 -5.34 -14.43
N ILE A 268 4.10 -5.26 -14.69
CA ILE A 268 4.89 -4.08 -14.36
C ILE A 268 4.60 -2.98 -15.38
N LEU A 269 4.43 -1.74 -14.92
CA LEU A 269 4.23 -0.60 -15.80
C LEU A 269 5.42 -0.42 -16.75
N PRO A 270 5.21 -0.24 -18.07
CA PRO A 270 6.29 0.07 -18.98
C PRO A 270 7.03 1.36 -18.62
N GLU A 271 8.36 1.37 -18.77
CA GLU A 271 9.20 2.56 -18.54
C GLU A 271 8.75 3.77 -19.37
N SER A 272 8.24 3.51 -20.59
CA SER A 272 7.70 4.51 -21.51
C SER A 272 6.47 5.24 -20.96
N GLU A 273 5.75 4.64 -20.01
CA GLU A 273 4.54 5.18 -19.40
C GLU A 273 4.78 5.72 -17.98
N PHE A 274 6.00 5.56 -17.44
CA PHE A 274 6.34 6.03 -16.10
C PHE A 274 6.78 7.50 -16.11
N TYR A 275 5.99 8.36 -15.47
CA TYR A 275 6.26 9.79 -15.30
C TYR A 275 6.18 10.18 -13.82
N PRO A 276 7.07 11.06 -13.31
CA PRO A 276 6.92 11.60 -11.96
C PRO A 276 5.61 12.38 -11.85
N PHE A 277 4.92 12.24 -10.72
CA PHE A 277 3.63 12.89 -10.49
C PHE A 277 3.82 14.11 -9.63
N SER A 278 3.25 15.24 -10.07
CA SER A 278 3.28 16.49 -9.34
C SER A 278 2.02 16.64 -8.52
N VAL A 279 2.19 16.68 -7.20
CA VAL A 279 1.09 16.89 -6.26
C VAL A 279 0.54 18.32 -6.43
N PRO A 280 -0.76 18.51 -6.74
CA PRO A 280 -1.32 19.79 -7.18
C PRO A 280 -1.71 20.71 -6.00
N PHE A 281 -0.91 20.74 -4.94
CA PHE A 281 -1.13 21.63 -3.80
C PHE A 281 0.18 22.09 -3.16
N GLU A 282 0.15 23.30 -2.62
CA GLU A 282 1.28 23.87 -1.90
C GLU A 282 1.25 23.44 -0.43
N MET A 283 2.43 23.11 0.12
CA MET A 283 2.58 22.77 1.52
C MET A 283 3.98 23.13 2.01
N GLN A 284 4.14 23.36 3.31
CA GLN A 284 5.44 23.58 3.93
C GLN A 284 6.09 22.25 4.31
N GLY A 285 7.41 22.13 4.08
CA GLY A 285 8.16 20.96 4.51
C GLY A 285 9.54 20.82 3.87
N SER A 286 10.33 19.89 4.42
CA SER A 286 11.75 19.69 4.07
C SER A 286 11.97 18.76 2.88
N THR A 287 11.01 17.91 2.52
CA THR A 287 11.17 16.95 1.41
C THR A 287 11.15 17.67 0.06
N LYS A 288 12.20 17.46 -0.75
CA LYS A 288 12.38 18.12 -2.06
C LYS A 288 12.43 17.17 -3.26
N SER A 289 12.38 15.87 -3.00
CA SER A 289 12.47 14.83 -4.03
C SER A 289 11.76 13.57 -3.58
N ILE A 290 11.55 12.64 -4.51
CA ILE A 290 11.06 11.28 -4.21
C ILE A 290 12.07 10.63 -3.24
N PRO A 291 11.65 10.20 -2.03
CA PRO A 291 12.57 9.76 -0.98
C PRO A 291 13.15 8.36 -1.25
N CYS A 292 12.46 7.52 -2.01
CA CYS A 292 12.94 6.19 -2.39
C CYS A 292 13.73 6.24 -3.71
N SER A 293 14.79 5.44 -3.79
CA SER A 293 15.48 5.20 -5.06
C SER A 293 14.58 4.43 -6.02
N LEU A 294 14.54 4.89 -7.27
CA LEU A 294 13.83 4.19 -8.33
C LEU A 294 14.68 3.04 -8.88
N PRO A 295 14.05 1.96 -9.36
CA PRO A 295 14.75 0.93 -10.13
C PRO A 295 15.52 1.53 -11.31
N ALA A 296 16.70 0.97 -11.61
CA ALA A 296 17.65 1.53 -12.57
C ALA A 296 17.06 1.74 -13.97
N HIS A 297 16.11 0.89 -14.38
CA HIS A 297 15.46 0.96 -15.69
C HIS A 297 14.53 2.18 -15.80
N TYR A 298 13.63 2.39 -14.83
CA TYR A 298 12.84 3.62 -14.74
C TYR A 298 13.71 4.87 -14.63
N GLN A 299 14.74 4.83 -13.77
CA GLN A 299 15.67 5.96 -13.61
C GLN A 299 16.38 6.30 -14.93
N LYS A 300 16.77 5.30 -15.72
CA LYS A 300 17.40 5.49 -17.03
C LYS A 300 16.45 6.18 -18.02
N GLU A 301 15.19 5.75 -18.08
CA GLU A 301 14.21 6.38 -18.98
C GLU A 301 13.89 7.82 -18.55
N LEU A 302 13.78 8.09 -17.23
CA LEU A 302 13.64 9.46 -16.73
C LEU A 302 14.85 10.34 -17.10
N ASN A 303 16.07 9.84 -16.91
CA ASN A 303 17.29 10.57 -17.26
C ASN A 303 17.38 10.84 -18.77
N LYS A 304 16.93 9.90 -19.60
CA LYS A 304 16.87 10.07 -21.06
C LYS A 304 15.88 11.17 -21.44
N ARG A 305 14.67 11.19 -20.87
CA ARG A 305 13.70 12.26 -21.09
C ARG A 305 14.23 13.62 -20.63
N GLN A 306 14.85 13.68 -19.44
CA GLN A 306 15.45 14.92 -18.95
C GLN A 306 16.52 15.45 -19.90
N LYS A 307 17.42 14.59 -20.39
CA LYS A 307 18.43 14.99 -21.39
C LYS A 307 17.81 15.51 -22.68
N GLN A 308 16.70 14.95 -23.14
CA GLN A 308 15.98 15.45 -24.31
C GLN A 308 15.41 16.85 -24.06
N ILE A 309 14.82 17.08 -22.88
CA ILE A 309 14.33 18.40 -22.47
C ILE A 309 15.48 19.40 -22.42
N ASP A 310 16.59 19.06 -21.77
CA ASP A 310 17.76 19.94 -21.65
C ASP A 310 18.33 20.27 -23.04
N THR A 311 18.47 19.26 -23.91
CA THR A 311 18.95 19.44 -25.29
C THR A 311 18.03 20.39 -26.08
N TRP A 312 16.71 20.23 -25.93
CA TRP A 312 15.74 21.11 -26.57
C TRP A 312 15.81 22.54 -26.03
N GLN A 313 15.93 22.72 -24.70
CA GLN A 313 16.08 24.04 -24.08
C GLN A 313 17.35 24.74 -24.56
N HIS A 314 18.47 24.02 -24.66
CA HIS A 314 19.71 24.53 -25.23
C HIS A 314 19.53 24.92 -26.70
N MET A 315 18.92 24.06 -27.52
CA MET A 315 18.65 24.35 -28.93
C MET A 315 17.83 25.63 -29.12
N VAL A 316 16.78 25.83 -28.32
CA VAL A 316 15.94 27.04 -28.37
C VAL A 316 16.73 28.28 -27.93
N LYS A 317 17.57 28.16 -26.91
CA LYS A 317 18.42 29.26 -26.41
C LYS A 317 19.48 29.67 -27.43
N ASP A 318 20.12 28.68 -28.05
CA ASP A 318 21.26 28.87 -28.96
C ASP A 318 20.81 29.24 -30.38
N ALA A 319 19.53 29.05 -30.72
CA ALA A 319 18.94 29.45 -32.01
C ALA A 319 18.95 30.96 -32.27
N GLY A 320 19.29 31.80 -31.28
CA GLY A 320 19.45 33.25 -31.48
C GLY A 320 18.17 33.97 -31.90
N LEU A 321 17.00 33.41 -31.56
CA LEU A 321 15.70 33.92 -32.01
C LEU A 321 15.49 35.37 -31.59
N SER A 322 15.09 36.21 -32.56
CA SER A 322 14.61 37.58 -32.33
C SER A 322 13.34 37.60 -31.47
N ARG A 323 12.96 38.77 -30.96
CA ARG A 323 11.78 38.92 -30.11
C ARG A 323 10.49 38.50 -30.84
N GLU A 324 10.40 38.84 -32.12
CA GLU A 324 9.28 38.52 -33.01
C GLU A 324 9.21 37.01 -33.25
N GLN A 325 10.33 36.37 -33.59
CA GLN A 325 10.40 34.92 -33.81
C GLN A 325 10.11 34.12 -32.54
N ARG A 326 10.53 34.60 -31.36
CA ARG A 326 10.16 33.96 -30.08
C ARG A 326 8.65 34.00 -29.84
N LYS A 327 8.00 35.09 -30.20
CA LYS A 327 6.54 35.23 -30.09
C LYS A 327 5.82 34.28 -31.04
N GLU A 328 6.25 34.19 -32.30
CA GLU A 328 5.70 33.23 -33.28
C GLU A 328 5.91 31.78 -32.84
N PHE A 329 7.11 31.45 -32.36
CA PHE A 329 7.42 30.12 -31.84
C PHE A 329 6.54 29.77 -30.64
N GLN A 330 6.35 30.69 -29.69
CA GLN A 330 5.46 30.50 -28.56
C GLN A 330 4.02 30.22 -29.01
N THR A 331 3.48 31.01 -29.95
CA THR A 331 2.13 30.78 -30.49
C THR A 331 1.99 29.40 -31.15
N LEU A 332 3.03 28.93 -31.86
CA LEU A 332 3.04 27.59 -32.45
C LEU A 332 3.05 26.48 -31.40
N VAL A 333 3.88 26.61 -30.35
CA VAL A 333 3.94 25.66 -29.23
C VAL A 333 2.60 25.61 -28.49
N GLU A 334 2.01 26.77 -28.19
CA GLU A 334 0.69 26.86 -27.57
C GLU A 334 -0.38 26.20 -28.45
N SER A 335 -0.40 26.47 -29.76
CA SER A 335 -1.34 25.84 -30.69
C SER A 335 -1.20 24.31 -30.69
N ARG A 336 0.03 23.79 -30.76
CA ARG A 336 0.29 22.35 -30.70
C ARG A 336 -0.11 21.73 -29.36
N PHE A 337 0.11 22.44 -28.26
CA PHE A 337 -0.33 22.00 -26.94
C PHE A 337 -1.85 21.88 -26.83
N HIS A 338 -2.61 22.84 -27.39
CA HIS A 338 -4.08 22.77 -27.40
C HIS A 338 -4.63 21.64 -28.27
N ILE A 339 -3.98 21.36 -29.40
CA ILE A 339 -4.31 20.19 -30.24
C ILE A 339 -4.09 18.92 -29.43
N TRP A 340 -2.92 18.78 -28.81
CA TRP A 340 -2.57 17.63 -27.98
C TRP A 340 -3.59 17.44 -26.83
N LEU A 341 -3.93 18.49 -26.08
CA LEU A 341 -4.94 18.43 -25.01
C LEU A 341 -6.32 17.94 -25.48
N SER A 342 -6.68 18.28 -26.72
CA SER A 342 -7.96 17.90 -27.31
C SER A 342 -7.95 16.44 -27.78
N GLU A 343 -6.84 16.00 -28.38
CA GLU A 343 -6.65 14.61 -28.86
C GLU A 343 -6.50 13.61 -27.70
N THR A 344 -5.88 14.00 -26.59
CA THR A 344 -5.67 13.14 -25.42
C THR A 344 -6.82 13.19 -24.40
N GLY A 345 -7.82 14.06 -24.59
CA GLY A 345 -8.94 14.23 -23.65
C GLY A 345 -8.60 14.98 -22.36
N HIS A 346 -7.34 15.38 -22.15
CA HIS A 346 -6.86 16.07 -20.94
C HIS A 346 -7.43 17.49 -20.80
N LYS A 347 -7.98 18.06 -21.89
CA LYS A 347 -8.67 19.34 -21.87
C LYS A 347 -9.78 19.40 -20.81
N ARG A 348 -10.56 18.32 -20.67
CA ARG A 348 -11.67 18.25 -19.69
C ARG A 348 -11.16 18.32 -18.25
N GLU A 349 -10.01 17.72 -17.98
CA GLU A 349 -9.39 17.73 -16.65
C GLU A 349 -8.94 19.14 -16.29
N LEU A 350 -8.27 19.85 -17.21
CA LEU A 350 -7.87 21.24 -17.05
C LEU A 350 -9.07 22.17 -16.83
N ASP A 351 -10.13 22.04 -17.64
CA ASP A 351 -11.34 22.83 -17.51
C ASP A 351 -12.00 22.62 -16.13
N SER A 352 -11.88 21.41 -15.55
CA SER A 352 -12.42 21.10 -14.22
C SER A 352 -11.62 21.68 -13.05
N LEU A 353 -10.33 22.03 -13.26
CA LEU A 353 -9.48 22.67 -12.25
C LEU A 353 -9.82 24.15 -12.05
N VAL A 354 -10.56 24.76 -12.97
CA VAL A 354 -11.02 26.15 -12.85
C VAL A 354 -12.17 26.17 -11.83
N VAL A 355 -11.84 26.36 -10.55
CA VAL A 355 -12.83 26.72 -9.54
C VAL A 355 -13.44 28.07 -9.97
N PRO A 356 -14.78 28.20 -10.13
CA PRO A 356 -15.39 29.50 -10.34
C PRO A 356 -14.99 30.38 -9.16
N LEU A 357 -14.30 31.49 -9.43
CA LEU A 357 -14.05 32.52 -8.43
C LEU A 357 -15.39 32.80 -7.74
N GLN A 358 -15.54 32.38 -6.48
CA GLN A 358 -16.73 32.69 -5.70
C GLN A 358 -16.86 34.20 -5.75
N ALA A 359 -17.93 34.67 -6.40
CA ALA A 359 -18.25 36.09 -6.44
C ALA A 359 -18.29 36.57 -4.99
N VAL A 360 -17.33 37.40 -4.62
CA VAL A 360 -17.33 38.10 -3.35
C VAL A 360 -18.62 38.90 -3.34
N SER A 361 -19.62 38.42 -2.59
CA SER A 361 -20.84 39.17 -2.39
C SER A 361 -20.45 40.45 -1.68
N GLU A 362 -20.39 41.56 -2.40
CA GLU A 362 -20.37 42.88 -1.81
C GLU A 362 -21.60 42.98 -0.90
N LYS A 363 -21.36 42.90 0.41
CA LYS A 363 -22.35 43.25 1.42
C LYS A 363 -22.61 44.74 1.25
N LYS A 364 -23.78 45.07 0.69
CA LYS A 364 -24.39 46.40 0.80
C LYS A 364 -24.93 46.61 2.21
#